data_AF-A0A7S1AC70-F1
#
_entry.id   AF-A0A7S1AC70-F1
#
_cell.length_a   1.000
_cell.length_b   1.000
_cell.length_c   1.000
_cell.angle_alpha   90.00
_cell.angle_beta   90.00
_cell.angle_gamma   90.00
#
_symmetry.space_group_name_H-M   'P 1'
#
loop_
_entity.id
_entity.type
_entity.pdbx_description
1 polymer ?
#
loop_
_entity_poly.entity_id
_entity_poly.type
_entity_poly.pdbx_seq_one_letter_code
_entity_poly.pdbx_strand_id
1 'polypeptide(L)'
;FWLKPFWLKRIRGKLARDSRMSDSKGKPERSRLTTLKEPQLVNLPKNERGGLLISEDELRVAWDFFDTGGKQKLSAADIKRKLQTFYKDVTTREVKFLLNNQPEISFDELYALLKDNQLTNFDPVKEAFKVYDPHNIGFVDMEVVKSFFKELGYGDISEEDAKIILETADGDRDGKISLDDFRMMVPFGQPISDSSQK
;
A
#
# COMPACT_ATOMS: atom_id res chain seq x y z
N PHE A 1 -2.15 0.79 6.08
CA PHE A 1 -1.51 2.09 6.42
C PHE A 1 -0.17 2.30 5.72
N TRP A 2 0.72 1.31 5.70
CA TRP A 2 2.11 1.42 5.22
C TRP A 2 2.30 1.10 3.73
N LEU A 3 1.22 0.66 3.07
CA LEU A 3 1.21 0.28 1.66
C LEU A 3 1.37 1.47 0.71
N LYS A 4 0.93 2.66 1.11
CA LYS A 4 0.89 3.85 0.23
C LYS A 4 2.29 4.39 -0.08
N PRO A 5 3.15 4.68 0.92
CA PRO A 5 4.52 5.09 0.64
C PRO A 5 5.31 3.98 -0.05
N PHE A 6 5.02 2.72 0.26
CA PHE A 6 5.70 1.57 -0.33
C PHE A 6 5.36 1.39 -1.81
N TRP A 7 4.08 1.48 -2.17
CA TRP A 7 3.61 1.40 -3.56
C TRP A 7 4.20 2.54 -4.40
N LEU A 8 4.16 3.78 -3.92
CA LEU A 8 4.76 4.95 -4.58
C LEU A 8 6.29 4.81 -4.74
N LYS A 9 6.99 4.34 -3.69
CA LYS A 9 8.44 4.10 -3.73
C LYS A 9 8.81 3.00 -4.74
N ARG A 10 7.98 1.96 -4.87
CA ARG A 10 8.17 0.87 -5.83
C ARG A 10 7.92 1.33 -7.27
N ILE A 11 6.89 2.14 -7.51
CA ILE A 11 6.65 2.80 -8.81
C ILE A 11 7.86 3.64 -9.20
N ARG A 12 8.33 4.53 -8.32
CA ARG A 12 9.50 5.37 -8.58
C ARG A 12 10.76 4.54 -8.89
N GLY A 13 10.98 3.48 -8.12
CA GLY A 13 12.10 2.57 -8.34
C GLY A 13 12.04 1.80 -9.67
N LYS A 14 10.85 1.65 -10.27
CA LYS A 14 10.69 1.09 -11.62
C LYS A 14 10.84 2.15 -12.71
N LEU A 15 10.22 3.33 -12.55
CA LEU A 15 10.41 4.47 -13.47
C LEU A 15 11.89 4.84 -13.64
N ALA A 16 12.65 4.87 -12.54
CA ALA A 16 14.08 5.14 -12.56
C ALA A 16 14.93 4.04 -13.23
N ARG A 17 14.40 2.81 -13.36
CA ARG A 17 15.06 1.68 -14.04
C ARG A 17 14.69 1.62 -15.52
N ASP A 18 13.45 1.90 -15.89
CA ASP A 18 12.99 1.91 -17.29
C ASP A 18 13.55 3.08 -18.09
N SER A 19 13.85 4.21 -17.44
CA SER A 19 14.60 5.32 -18.06
C SER A 19 16.03 4.93 -18.51
N ARG A 20 16.45 3.67 -18.27
CA ARG A 20 17.78 3.14 -18.61
C ARG A 20 17.77 1.99 -19.62
N MET A 21 16.62 1.57 -20.16
CA MET A 21 16.53 0.52 -21.18
C MET A 21 15.52 0.88 -22.27
N SER A 22 16.00 1.53 -23.32
CA SER A 22 15.32 1.62 -24.61
C SER A 22 16.03 0.69 -25.59
N ASP A 23 15.48 -0.51 -25.82
CA ASP A 23 15.41 -1.15 -27.14
C ASP A 23 15.00 -2.64 -27.04
N SER A 24 13.86 -2.98 -27.65
CA SER A 24 13.69 -4.06 -28.65
C SER A 24 12.29 -4.68 -28.64
N LYS A 25 11.70 -4.75 -29.84
CA LYS A 25 10.33 -5.18 -30.17
C LYS A 25 10.14 -6.70 -30.10
N GLY A 26 8.95 -7.16 -29.69
CA GLY A 26 8.44 -8.52 -29.87
C GLY A 26 6.91 -8.58 -29.87
N LYS A 27 6.32 -9.27 -30.87
CA LYS A 27 4.87 -9.35 -31.20
C LYS A 27 4.02 -10.14 -30.18
N PRO A 28 2.67 -9.98 -30.18
CA PRO A 28 1.79 -10.70 -29.25
C PRO A 28 1.29 -12.04 -29.82
N GLU A 29 1.29 -13.07 -28.98
CA GLU A 29 0.62 -14.35 -29.23
C GLU A 29 -0.72 -14.42 -28.50
N ARG A 30 -1.68 -15.09 -29.12
CA ARG A 30 -3.13 -14.98 -28.93
C ARG A 30 -3.66 -16.12 -28.06
N SER A 31 -4.72 -15.83 -27.30
CA SER A 31 -5.77 -16.74 -26.78
C SER A 31 -5.55 -17.36 -25.39
N ARG A 32 -6.44 -17.06 -24.41
CA ARG A 32 -7.65 -17.88 -24.13
C ARG A 32 -8.58 -17.21 -23.09
N LEU A 33 -9.86 -17.52 -23.26
CA LEU A 33 -11.08 -17.02 -22.63
C LEU A 33 -11.11 -17.08 -21.10
N THR A 34 -11.63 -16.01 -20.50
CA THR A 34 -11.75 -15.71 -19.07
C THR A 34 -12.75 -16.62 -18.35
N THR A 35 -12.31 -17.26 -17.27
CA THR A 35 -13.20 -17.74 -16.20
C THR A 35 -13.17 -16.67 -15.12
N LEU A 36 -14.32 -16.09 -14.79
CA LEU A 36 -14.48 -15.12 -13.70
C LEU A 36 -13.99 -15.77 -12.39
N LYS A 37 -12.77 -15.45 -11.96
CA LYS A 37 -12.27 -15.83 -10.64
C LYS A 37 -12.94 -14.91 -9.62
N GLU A 38 -13.57 -15.51 -8.61
CA GLU A 38 -14.00 -14.80 -7.40
C GLU A 38 -12.84 -13.94 -6.87
N PRO A 39 -13.13 -12.73 -6.35
CA PRO A 39 -12.10 -11.80 -5.89
C PRO A 39 -11.26 -12.51 -4.82
N GLN A 40 -10.01 -12.79 -5.16
CA GLN A 40 -9.13 -13.60 -4.34
C GLN A 40 -8.87 -12.83 -3.04
N LEU A 41 -9.50 -13.24 -1.94
CA LEU A 41 -9.20 -12.72 -0.60
C LEU A 41 -7.68 -12.87 -0.38
N VAL A 42 -6.98 -11.75 -0.23
CA VAL A 42 -5.56 -11.77 0.13
C VAL A 42 -5.45 -12.55 1.44
N ASN A 43 -4.79 -13.71 1.40
CA ASN A 43 -4.57 -14.49 2.61
C ASN A 43 -3.46 -13.81 3.42
N LEU A 44 -3.86 -12.82 4.20
CA LEU A 44 -2.95 -12.10 5.07
C LEU A 44 -2.64 -12.97 6.28
N PRO A 45 -1.35 -13.07 6.68
CA PRO A 45 -0.97 -13.85 7.84
C PRO A 45 -1.72 -13.34 9.08
N LYS A 46 -2.15 -14.26 9.93
CA LYS A 46 -2.91 -13.96 11.15
C LYS A 46 -2.07 -14.21 12.38
N ASN A 47 -2.29 -13.41 13.43
CA ASN A 47 -1.70 -13.63 14.74
C ASN A 47 -2.48 -14.71 15.53
N GLU A 48 -1.99 -15.08 16.71
CA GLU A 48 -2.63 -16.08 17.59
C GLU A 48 -4.04 -15.68 18.07
N ARG A 49 -4.37 -14.39 17.98
CA ARG A 49 -5.70 -13.84 18.33
C ARG A 49 -6.66 -13.81 17.13
N GLY A 50 -6.23 -14.28 15.96
CA GLY A 50 -7.01 -14.30 14.72
C GLY A 50 -7.08 -12.96 13.98
N GLY A 51 -6.46 -11.90 14.50
CA GLY A 51 -6.27 -10.64 13.80
C GLY A 51 -5.07 -10.70 12.86
N LEU A 52 -4.68 -9.54 12.30
CA LEU A 52 -3.59 -9.47 11.33
C LEU A 52 -2.23 -9.64 12.01
N LEU A 53 -1.38 -10.50 11.47
CA LEU A 53 0.01 -10.56 11.88
C LEU A 53 0.72 -9.31 11.36
N ILE A 54 1.31 -8.55 12.29
CA ILE A 54 2.18 -7.42 11.98
C ILE A 54 3.55 -7.82 12.52
N SER A 55 4.49 -8.08 11.62
CA SER A 55 5.87 -8.42 12.03
C SER A 55 6.61 -7.18 12.55
N GLU A 56 7.64 -7.40 13.36
CA GLU A 56 8.47 -6.30 13.88
C GLU A 56 9.11 -5.51 12.72
N ASP A 57 9.63 -6.19 11.70
CA ASP A 57 10.25 -5.57 10.52
C ASP A 57 9.27 -4.69 9.74
N GLU A 58 8.03 -5.14 9.55
CA GLU A 58 7.00 -4.34 8.90
C GLU A 58 6.64 -3.11 9.73
N LEU A 59 6.58 -3.26 11.06
CA LEU A 59 6.32 -2.14 11.96
C LEU A 59 7.52 -1.18 12.06
N ARG A 60 8.76 -1.63 11.87
CA ARG A 60 9.96 -0.77 11.85
C ARG A 60 9.95 0.17 10.65
N VAL A 61 9.69 -0.34 9.46
CA VAL A 61 9.59 0.47 8.22
C VAL A 61 8.52 1.55 8.37
N ALA A 62 7.41 1.12 8.94
CA ALA A 62 6.30 1.94 9.38
C ALA A 62 6.73 3.04 10.37
N TRP A 63 7.42 2.66 11.45
CA TRP A 63 7.90 3.57 12.49
C TRP A 63 8.77 4.68 11.94
N ASP A 64 9.76 4.34 11.12
CA ASP A 64 10.70 5.30 10.52
C ASP A 64 9.98 6.35 9.65
N PHE A 65 8.84 5.99 9.06
CA PHE A 65 8.03 6.94 8.31
C PHE A 65 7.38 8.01 9.20
N PHE A 66 7.02 7.64 10.43
CA PHE A 66 6.40 8.53 11.41
C PHE A 66 7.44 9.32 12.22
N ASP A 67 8.54 8.68 12.66
CA ASP A 67 9.58 9.30 13.48
C ASP A 67 10.64 10.03 12.64
N THR A 68 10.21 11.08 11.93
CA THR A 68 11.12 11.89 11.10
C THR A 68 12.17 12.67 11.89
N GLY A 69 12.07 12.70 13.23
CA GLY A 69 12.98 13.44 14.10
C GLY A 69 13.99 12.58 14.84
N GLY A 70 13.93 11.24 14.71
CA GLY A 70 14.75 10.32 15.49
C GLY A 70 14.51 10.45 17.00
N LYS A 71 13.29 10.85 17.40
CA LYS A 71 12.94 11.06 18.81
C LYS A 71 12.84 9.73 19.56
N GLN A 72 12.72 8.61 18.84
CA GLN A 72 12.43 7.26 19.36
C GLN A 72 11.12 7.18 20.16
N LYS A 73 10.30 8.23 20.07
CA LYS A 73 8.98 8.36 20.66
C LYS A 73 8.08 9.14 19.73
N LEU A 74 6.84 8.70 19.61
CA LEU A 74 5.82 9.33 18.78
C LEU A 74 4.70 9.90 19.64
N SER A 75 4.47 11.20 19.52
CA SER A 75 3.28 11.83 20.10
C SER A 75 2.04 11.66 19.21
N ALA A 76 0.85 11.82 19.79
CA ALA A 76 -0.39 11.87 19.01
C ALA A 76 -0.35 12.95 17.90
N ALA A 77 0.37 14.04 18.12
CA ALA A 77 0.55 15.10 17.12
C ALA A 77 1.45 14.66 15.96
N ASP A 78 2.52 13.91 16.24
CA ASP A 78 3.41 13.37 15.21
C ASP A 78 2.71 12.36 14.31
N ILE A 79 1.95 11.45 14.93
CA ILE A 79 1.13 10.48 14.22
C ILE A 79 0.07 11.21 13.39
N LYS A 80 -0.72 12.10 14.01
CA LYS A 80 -1.77 12.85 13.31
C LYS A 80 -1.23 13.61 12.09
N ARG A 81 -0.14 14.35 12.24
CA ARG A 81 0.46 15.15 11.16
C ARG A 81 0.78 14.29 9.93
N LYS A 82 1.31 13.08 10.15
CA LYS A 82 1.62 12.12 9.10
C LYS A 82 0.38 11.43 8.53
N LEU A 83 -0.62 11.15 9.36
CA LEU A 83 -1.89 10.55 8.91
C LEU A 83 -2.74 11.50 8.09
N GLN A 84 -2.74 12.80 8.41
CA GLN A 84 -3.47 13.82 7.68
C GLN A 84 -3.04 13.96 6.22
N THR A 85 -1.83 13.51 5.85
CA THR A 85 -1.42 13.42 4.44
C THR A 85 -2.32 12.49 3.64
N PHE A 86 -2.90 11.46 4.26
CA PHE A 86 -3.69 10.44 3.58
C PHE A 86 -5.15 10.37 4.00
N TYR A 87 -5.46 10.79 5.23
CA TYR A 87 -6.79 10.75 5.83
C TYR A 87 -7.10 12.15 6.37
N LYS A 88 -7.67 13.01 5.52
CA LYS A 88 -7.87 14.44 5.83
C LYS A 88 -8.75 14.64 7.08
N ASP A 89 -9.65 13.70 7.36
CA ASP A 89 -10.61 13.78 8.47
C ASP A 89 -10.12 13.16 9.78
N VAL A 90 -8.89 12.65 9.86
CA VAL A 90 -8.38 12.04 11.10
C VAL A 90 -8.27 13.06 12.23
N THR A 91 -8.97 12.79 13.33
CA THR A 91 -9.03 13.69 14.48
C THR A 91 -7.94 13.36 15.50
N THR A 92 -7.54 14.37 16.29
CA THR A 92 -6.59 14.15 17.40
C THR A 92 -7.15 13.19 18.44
N ARG A 93 -8.49 13.13 18.61
CA ARG A 93 -9.15 12.26 19.58
C ARG A 93 -9.03 10.79 19.18
N GLU A 94 -9.25 10.47 17.91
CA GLU A 94 -9.07 9.11 17.39
C GLU A 94 -7.62 8.64 17.57
N VAL A 95 -6.64 9.49 17.25
CA VAL A 95 -5.22 9.16 17.44
C VAL A 95 -4.88 8.96 18.92
N LYS A 96 -5.37 9.83 19.81
CA LYS A 96 -5.16 9.65 21.26
C LYS A 96 -5.81 8.38 21.80
N PHE A 97 -7.00 8.04 21.29
CA PHE A 97 -7.67 6.80 21.66
C PHE A 97 -6.86 5.57 21.26
N LEU A 98 -6.28 5.57 20.04
CA LEU A 98 -5.38 4.50 19.57
C LEU A 98 -4.14 4.35 20.46
N LEU A 99 -3.63 5.46 21.02
CA LEU A 99 -2.49 5.46 21.95
C LEU A 99 -2.88 5.19 23.41
N ASN A 100 -4.11 4.73 23.68
CA ASN A 100 -4.64 4.55 25.04
C ASN A 100 -4.45 5.80 25.92
N ASN A 101 -4.64 6.98 25.31
CA ASN A 101 -4.46 8.31 25.90
C ASN A 101 -3.06 8.58 26.48
N GLN A 102 -2.04 7.81 26.09
CA GLN A 102 -0.65 8.11 26.44
C GLN A 102 -0.17 9.36 25.67
N PRO A 103 0.67 10.21 26.29
CA PRO A 103 1.17 11.42 25.64
C PRO A 103 2.10 11.09 24.47
N GLU A 104 2.92 10.05 24.63
CA GLU A 104 3.87 9.53 23.67
C GLU A 104 3.88 7.99 23.76
N ILE A 105 4.31 7.34 22.69
CA ILE A 105 4.52 5.89 22.63
C ILE A 105 5.89 5.60 22.07
N SER A 106 6.57 4.56 22.58
CA SER A 106 7.79 3.98 22.02
C SER A 106 7.48 2.90 20.98
N PHE A 107 8.50 2.44 20.26
CA PHE A 107 8.34 1.35 19.29
C PHE A 107 7.83 0.07 19.95
N ASP A 108 8.43 -0.33 21.07
CA ASP A 108 8.09 -1.56 21.77
C ASP A 108 6.65 -1.55 22.31
N GLU A 109 6.21 -0.40 22.84
CA GLU A 109 4.83 -0.21 23.30
C GLU A 109 3.84 -0.26 22.13
N LEU A 110 4.16 0.38 21.00
CA LEU A 110 3.32 0.32 19.81
C LEU A 110 3.23 -1.11 19.26
N TYR A 111 4.35 -1.82 19.22
CA TYR A 111 4.39 -3.22 18.81
C TYR A 111 3.53 -4.09 19.74
N ALA A 112 3.63 -3.90 21.05
CA ALA A 112 2.83 -4.62 22.03
C ALA A 112 1.32 -4.35 21.88
N LEU A 113 0.91 -3.14 21.51
CA LEU A 113 -0.50 -2.82 21.22
C LEU A 113 -1.00 -3.48 19.94
N LEU A 114 -0.15 -3.62 18.93
CA LEU A 114 -0.53 -4.10 17.59
C LEU A 114 -0.39 -5.62 17.43
N LYS A 115 0.57 -6.26 18.09
CA LYS A 115 0.86 -7.69 17.90
C LYS A 115 -0.35 -8.60 18.17
N ASP A 116 -1.16 -8.25 19.17
CA ASP A 116 -2.31 -9.03 19.64
C ASP A 116 -3.66 -8.50 19.14
N ASN A 117 -3.66 -7.73 18.05
CA ASN A 117 -4.90 -7.19 17.48
C ASN A 117 -5.88 -8.29 17.08
N GLN A 118 -7.18 -7.95 17.03
CA GLN A 118 -8.27 -8.85 16.63
C GLN A 118 -8.93 -8.39 15.33
N LEU A 119 -8.16 -7.80 14.40
CA LEU A 119 -8.66 -7.28 13.12
C LEU A 119 -8.96 -8.42 12.13
N THR A 120 -10.01 -9.19 12.41
CA THR A 120 -10.39 -10.39 11.65
C THR A 120 -11.02 -10.08 10.29
N ASN A 121 -11.72 -8.94 10.17
CA ASN A 121 -12.46 -8.52 8.97
C ASN A 121 -11.88 -7.26 8.31
N PHE A 122 -10.59 -7.01 8.52
CA PHE A 122 -9.91 -5.85 7.96
C PHE A 122 -9.06 -6.25 6.76
N ASP A 123 -9.35 -5.67 5.59
CA ASP A 123 -8.51 -5.81 4.40
C ASP A 123 -7.65 -4.55 4.23
N PRO A 124 -6.40 -4.55 4.74
CA PRO A 124 -5.49 -3.40 4.65
C PRO A 124 -5.17 -3.00 3.21
N VAL A 125 -5.25 -3.92 2.26
CA VAL A 125 -4.97 -3.66 0.85
C VAL A 125 -6.14 -2.92 0.23
N LYS A 126 -7.37 -3.39 0.47
CA LYS A 126 -8.60 -2.69 0.05
C LYS A 126 -8.71 -1.30 0.68
N GLU A 127 -8.38 -1.16 1.96
CA GLU A 127 -8.38 0.17 2.60
C GLU A 127 -7.29 1.10 2.06
N ALA A 128 -6.17 0.58 1.59
CA ALA A 128 -5.17 1.38 0.88
C ALA A 128 -5.67 1.78 -0.52
N PHE A 129 -6.33 0.86 -1.22
CA PHE A 129 -6.87 1.07 -2.56
C PHE A 129 -7.89 2.21 -2.63
N LYS A 130 -8.80 2.31 -1.65
CA LYS A 130 -9.80 3.40 -1.55
C LYS A 130 -9.23 4.81 -1.62
N VAL A 131 -7.94 4.98 -1.32
CA VAL A 131 -7.29 6.29 -1.38
C VAL A 131 -6.91 6.66 -2.81
N TYR A 132 -6.66 5.66 -3.65
CA TYR A 132 -6.43 5.84 -5.07
C TYR A 132 -7.72 5.78 -5.89
N ASP A 133 -8.82 5.31 -5.29
CA ASP A 133 -10.17 5.31 -5.83
C ASP A 133 -11.16 5.98 -4.86
N PRO A 134 -11.09 7.32 -4.70
CA PRO A 134 -11.95 8.05 -3.76
C PRO A 134 -13.42 8.06 -4.20
N HIS A 135 -13.68 7.87 -5.50
CA HIS A 135 -15.02 7.87 -6.09
C HIS A 135 -15.64 6.47 -6.16
N ASN A 136 -14.91 5.44 -5.71
CA ASN A 136 -15.33 4.04 -5.69
C ASN A 136 -15.79 3.54 -7.08
N ILE A 137 -15.03 3.91 -8.12
CA ILE A 137 -15.26 3.50 -9.52
C ILE A 137 -14.75 2.09 -9.81
N GLY A 138 -14.02 1.49 -8.87
CA GLY A 138 -13.50 0.12 -8.93
C GLY A 138 -12.08 -0.01 -9.49
N PHE A 139 -11.43 1.11 -9.84
CA PHE A 139 -10.08 1.15 -10.39
C PHE A 139 -9.35 2.41 -9.92
N VAL A 140 -8.01 2.37 -9.92
CA VAL A 140 -7.16 3.52 -9.57
C VAL A 140 -7.44 4.69 -10.50
N ASP A 141 -7.72 5.85 -9.92
CA ASP A 141 -7.80 7.12 -10.62
C ASP A 141 -6.39 7.71 -10.80
N MET A 142 -5.94 7.83 -12.05
CA MET A 142 -4.60 8.32 -12.36
C MET A 142 -4.40 9.80 -11.99
N GLU A 143 -5.46 10.61 -12.00
CA GLU A 143 -5.38 12.01 -11.57
C GLU A 143 -5.15 12.10 -10.06
N VAL A 144 -5.71 11.16 -9.29
CA VAL A 144 -5.43 11.02 -7.85
C VAL A 144 -3.98 10.63 -7.61
N VAL A 145 -3.43 9.70 -8.41
CA VAL A 145 -2.00 9.32 -8.33
C VAL A 145 -1.10 10.52 -8.64
N LYS A 146 -1.35 11.25 -9.73
CA LYS A 146 -0.64 12.49 -10.10
C LYS A 146 -0.64 13.50 -8.96
N SER A 147 -1.81 13.75 -8.36
CA SER A 147 -1.96 14.65 -7.22
C SER A 147 -1.09 14.23 -6.01
N PHE A 148 -1.10 12.94 -5.66
CA PHE A 148 -0.28 12.44 -4.54
C PHE A 148 1.21 12.61 -4.77
N PHE A 149 1.71 12.38 -5.99
CA PHE A 149 3.13 12.61 -6.29
C PHE A 149 3.53 14.07 -6.10
N LYS A 150 2.65 14.99 -6.51
CA LYS A 150 2.84 16.42 -6.29
C LYS A 150 2.82 16.80 -4.81
N GLU A 151 1.80 16.35 -4.06
CA GLU A 151 1.67 16.62 -2.62
C GLU A 151 2.85 16.08 -1.80
N LEU A 152 3.44 14.96 -2.21
CA LEU A 152 4.59 14.35 -1.56
C LEU A 152 5.94 14.94 -2.01
N GLY A 153 5.93 15.94 -2.90
CA GLY A 153 7.13 16.63 -3.38
C GLY A 153 7.94 15.83 -4.40
N TYR A 154 7.33 14.82 -5.05
CA TYR A 154 7.98 14.01 -6.08
C TYR A 154 7.89 14.61 -7.49
N GLY A 155 7.14 15.70 -7.67
CA GLY A 155 6.94 16.37 -8.96
C GLY A 155 5.70 15.90 -9.71
N ASP A 156 5.49 16.45 -10.89
CA ASP A 156 4.39 16.07 -11.78
C ASP A 156 4.75 14.77 -12.53
N ILE A 157 3.76 13.90 -12.75
CA ILE A 157 3.89 12.69 -13.55
C ILE A 157 3.49 13.02 -15.00
N SER A 158 4.36 12.71 -15.95
CA SER A 158 4.07 12.85 -17.39
C SER A 158 3.07 11.80 -17.88
N GLU A 159 2.45 12.02 -19.05
CA GLU A 159 1.56 11.01 -19.64
C GLU A 159 2.32 9.71 -19.99
N GLU A 160 3.58 9.84 -20.38
CA GLU A 160 4.48 8.71 -20.65
C GLU A 160 4.74 7.90 -19.37
N ASP A 161 5.04 8.58 -18.25
CA ASP A 161 5.24 7.92 -16.95
C ASP A 161 3.95 7.28 -16.44
N ALA A 162 2.80 7.93 -16.62
CA ALA A 162 1.49 7.37 -16.27
C ALA A 162 1.19 6.10 -17.06
N LYS A 163 1.54 6.07 -18.35
CA LYS A 163 1.42 4.87 -19.19
C LYS A 163 2.32 3.74 -18.71
N ILE A 164 3.56 4.04 -18.33
CA ILE A 164 4.49 3.04 -17.76
C ILE A 164 3.94 2.48 -16.45
N ILE A 165 3.39 3.34 -15.58
CA ILE A 165 2.73 2.91 -14.34
C ILE A 165 1.60 1.94 -14.64
N LEU A 166 0.72 2.30 -15.59
CA LEU A 166 -0.41 1.47 -15.99
C LEU A 166 0.08 0.13 -16.55
N GLU A 167 0.95 0.11 -17.56
CA GLU A 167 1.47 -1.13 -18.17
C GLU A 167 2.17 -2.05 -17.18
N THR A 168 2.74 -1.48 -16.12
CA THR A 168 3.42 -2.23 -15.06
C THR A 168 2.46 -2.81 -14.03
N ALA A 169 1.35 -2.13 -13.79
CA ALA A 169 0.40 -2.42 -12.72
C ALA A 169 -0.78 -3.25 -13.20
N ASP A 170 -1.25 -3.01 -14.42
CA ASP A 170 -2.36 -3.66 -15.09
C ASP A 170 -1.98 -5.10 -15.49
N GLY A 171 -2.32 -6.05 -14.63
CA GLY A 171 -1.94 -7.46 -14.77
C GLY A 171 -2.81 -8.21 -15.78
N ASP A 172 -4.08 -7.84 -15.90
CA ASP A 172 -5.04 -8.47 -16.82
C ASP A 172 -5.16 -7.75 -18.17
N ARG A 173 -4.53 -6.58 -18.32
CA ARG A 173 -4.44 -5.76 -19.52
C ARG A 173 -5.78 -5.21 -19.98
N ASP A 174 -6.66 -4.89 -19.03
CA ASP A 174 -7.96 -4.27 -19.31
C ASP A 174 -7.86 -2.73 -19.48
N GLY A 175 -6.67 -2.16 -19.30
CA GLY A 175 -6.39 -0.73 -19.38
C GLY A 175 -6.67 0.02 -18.08
N LYS A 176 -6.89 -0.69 -16.98
CA LYS A 176 -7.17 -0.14 -15.65
C LYS A 176 -6.29 -0.84 -14.61
N ILE A 177 -6.26 -0.27 -13.40
CA ILE A 177 -5.60 -0.91 -12.25
C ILE A 177 -6.71 -1.23 -11.25
N SER A 178 -7.17 -2.47 -11.26
CA SER A 178 -8.21 -2.95 -10.36
C SER A 178 -7.66 -3.19 -8.94
N LEU A 179 -8.56 -3.48 -7.99
CA LEU A 179 -8.14 -3.90 -6.65
C LEU A 179 -7.29 -5.19 -6.69
N ASP A 180 -7.60 -6.12 -7.60
CA ASP A 180 -6.88 -7.39 -7.69
C ASP A 180 -5.46 -7.18 -8.26
N ASP A 181 -5.30 -6.29 -9.25
CA ASP A 181 -3.98 -5.84 -9.72
C ASP A 181 -3.17 -5.21 -8.58
N PHE A 182 -3.83 -4.34 -7.80
CA PHE A 182 -3.22 -3.68 -6.65
C PHE A 182 -2.74 -4.68 -5.60
N ARG A 183 -3.49 -5.77 -5.37
CA ARG A 183 -3.11 -6.86 -4.46
C ARG A 183 -1.87 -7.61 -4.93
N MET A 184 -1.72 -7.86 -6.23
CA MET A 184 -0.51 -8.51 -6.78
C MET A 184 0.74 -7.64 -6.67
N MET A 185 0.58 -6.31 -6.65
CA MET A 185 1.69 -5.37 -6.53
C MET A 185 2.22 -5.18 -5.11
N VAL A 186 1.35 -5.39 -4.12
CA VAL A 186 1.66 -5.17 -2.71
C VAL A 186 2.43 -6.39 -2.16
N PRO A 187 3.59 -6.21 -1.48
CA PRO A 187 4.39 -7.35 -0.98
C PRO A 187 3.71 -8.14 0.14
N PHE A 188 2.69 -7.56 0.78
CA PHE A 188 2.00 -8.19 1.89
C PHE A 188 1.06 -9.26 1.33
N GLY A 189 1.40 -10.53 1.57
CA GLY A 189 0.63 -11.66 1.08
C GLY A 189 0.94 -11.97 -0.37
N GLN A 190 2.21 -12.31 -0.68
CA GLN A 190 2.44 -13.20 -1.82
C GLN A 190 1.43 -14.35 -1.72
N PRO A 191 0.65 -14.67 -2.77
CA PRO A 191 0.03 -15.97 -2.81
C PRO A 191 1.16 -16.97 -2.63
N ILE A 192 1.03 -17.89 -1.68
CA ILE A 192 1.84 -19.10 -1.71
C ILE A 192 1.39 -19.80 -3.00
N SER A 193 2.03 -19.47 -4.12
CA SER A 193 2.14 -20.42 -5.21
C SER A 193 3.04 -21.49 -4.66
N ASP A 194 2.41 -22.49 -4.06
CA ASP A 194 3.05 -23.75 -3.75
C ASP A 194 3.33 -24.43 -5.10
N SER A 195 4.36 -23.95 -5.79
CA SER A 195 4.92 -24.54 -7.00
C SER A 195 6.23 -25.25 -6.65
N SER A 196 6.19 -26.02 -5.56
CA SER A 196 7.13 -27.11 -5.31
C SER A 196 6.35 -28.42 -5.19
N GLN A 197 5.77 -28.86 -6.31
CA GLN A 197 5.49 -30.27 -6.52
C GLN A 197 5.58 -30.64 -8.00
N LYS A 198 6.81 -30.77 -8.50
CA LYS A 198 7.23 -31.97 -9.25
C LYS A 198 8.74 -32.06 -9.37
#